data_AF-A0A3D5FGR7-F1
#
_entry.id   AF-A0A3D5FGR7-F1
#
_cell.length_a   1.000
_cell.length_b   1.000
_cell.length_c   1.000
_cell.angle_alpha   90.00
_cell.angle_beta   90.00
_cell.angle_gamma   90.00
#
_symmetry.space_group_name_H-M   'P 1'
#
loop_
_entity.id
_entity.type
_entity.pdbx_description
1 polymer ?
#
loop_
_entity_poly.entity_id
_entity_poly.type
_entity_poly.pdbx_seq_one_letter_code
_entity_poly.pdbx_strand_id
1 'polypeptide(L)'
;MQVIGCQMSVLLGHLNTGMTEQFAALKKWCSILYQPTCDVTSQPNLGSIVEALRHGPRDTGLDANAIRELSRYWEAVRENYAAFEGEERSGASEVYVHGMPGGQYTNLREQARSLGLAERWPEVASTYAQVNDLFGDVIKVTPTSKVVGDMALMMVTNGLTRENVEDPDYPVAFPESVISLFRGDIGQPHGGFPSALQQKILGAQTPLTERPGATLPPADLDDARATAEHRIERQLSDNELASYLMYPQVFTDYAKARRQYGDMTVVPTRAFFYSMESGQEISIELEPGNTQIIRFLGLNEHHDDGLRTVFFQVNGQPRQIKVADRTHEVSRVVQPKADPTDDSQVGAPMPGLIVQINVASGDPVKNSDVLMIIEAMKMQTSVRAERDGTVDAVKVAPGQQIEVKDLLLVFG
;
A
#
# COMPACT_ATOMS: atom_id res chain seq x y z
N MET A 1 -4.60 8.30 -7.49
CA MET A 1 -4.96 9.60 -6.87
C MET A 1 -6.10 9.35 -5.88
N GLN A 2 -5.77 8.97 -4.63
CA GLN A 2 -6.76 8.86 -3.54
C GLN A 2 -6.95 10.28 -2.99
N VAL A 3 -8.04 10.93 -3.37
CA VAL A 3 -8.42 12.21 -2.79
C VAL A 3 -8.85 11.96 -1.35
N ILE A 4 -8.12 12.54 -0.41
CA ILE A 4 -8.46 12.61 1.00
C ILE A 4 -9.75 13.43 1.12
N GLY A 5 -10.90 12.75 1.11
CA GLY A 5 -12.19 13.36 1.39
C GLY A 5 -12.33 13.59 2.89
N CYS A 6 -12.11 14.82 3.32
CA CYS A 6 -12.44 15.27 4.67
C CYS A 6 -13.94 15.09 4.89
N GLN A 7 -14.33 14.32 5.92
CA GLN A 7 -15.71 14.05 6.27
C GLN A 7 -16.41 15.34 6.75
N MET A 8 -17.24 15.93 5.89
CA MET A 8 -18.33 16.82 6.31
C MET A 8 -19.67 16.19 5.92
N SER A 9 -20.43 15.80 6.94
CA SER A 9 -21.68 15.07 6.85
C SER A 9 -22.83 15.92 6.32
N VAL A 10 -22.97 16.11 5.00
CA VAL A 10 -24.25 16.44 4.35
C VAL A 10 -24.24 15.89 2.92
N LEU A 11 -24.88 14.73 2.71
CA LEU A 11 -25.19 14.10 1.42
C LEU A 11 -24.03 13.90 0.41
N LEU A 12 -22.99 13.15 0.81
CA LEU A 12 -22.06 12.53 -0.15
C LEU A 12 -22.57 11.15 -0.57
N GLY A 13 -22.96 11.00 -1.85
CA GLY A 13 -23.20 9.69 -2.47
C GLY A 13 -22.23 9.47 -3.63
N HIS A 14 -21.69 8.26 -3.75
CA HIS A 14 -20.81 7.85 -4.86
C HIS A 14 -21.63 7.07 -5.91
N LEU A 15 -21.31 7.20 -7.19
CA LEU A 15 -22.07 6.57 -8.29
C LEU A 15 -21.63 5.12 -8.58
N ASN A 16 -21.38 4.33 -7.53
CA ASN A 16 -20.98 2.93 -7.71
C ASN A 16 -21.96 2.16 -8.59
N THR A 17 -23.24 2.56 -8.68
CA THR A 17 -24.32 1.83 -9.35
C THR A 17 -24.70 2.37 -10.72
N GLY A 18 -24.09 3.48 -11.18
CA GLY A 18 -24.48 4.16 -12.42
C GLY A 18 -25.90 4.76 -12.41
N MET A 19 -26.62 4.75 -11.28
CA MET A 19 -27.95 5.34 -11.16
C MET A 19 -27.88 6.79 -10.67
N THR A 20 -28.29 7.72 -11.53
CA THR A 20 -28.38 9.17 -11.29
C THR A 20 -29.59 9.57 -10.43
N GLU A 21 -30.09 8.75 -9.51
CA GLU A 21 -31.29 9.07 -8.69
C GLU A 21 -31.01 10.00 -7.50
N GLN A 22 -29.94 10.79 -7.53
CA GLN A 22 -29.64 11.80 -6.49
C GLN A 22 -30.44 13.12 -6.66
N PHE A 23 -31.42 13.17 -7.57
CA PHE A 23 -32.21 14.38 -7.83
C PHE A 23 -33.08 14.85 -6.65
N ALA A 24 -33.51 13.95 -5.76
CA ALA A 24 -34.44 14.29 -4.69
C ALA A 24 -33.78 15.15 -3.58
N ALA A 25 -32.49 14.93 -3.31
CA ALA A 25 -31.83 15.39 -2.08
C ALA A 25 -30.93 16.64 -2.24
N LEU A 26 -30.80 17.18 -3.45
CA LEU A 26 -30.03 18.40 -3.78
C LEU A 26 -30.68 19.71 -3.29
N LYS A 27 -31.04 19.80 -2.01
CA LYS A 27 -31.59 21.04 -1.43
C LYS A 27 -30.53 21.97 -0.85
N LYS A 28 -29.28 21.53 -0.64
CA LYS A 28 -28.23 22.38 -0.08
C LYS A 28 -26.86 21.68 -0.18
N TRP A 29 -25.96 22.29 -0.96
CA TRP A 29 -24.51 22.06 -0.98
C TRP A 29 -24.04 20.72 -1.53
N CYS A 30 -23.36 20.75 -2.68
CA CYS A 30 -22.36 19.75 -3.04
C CYS A 30 -21.23 20.45 -3.81
N SER A 31 -20.02 20.33 -3.29
CA SER A 31 -18.79 20.96 -3.79
C SER A 31 -18.23 20.19 -4.99
N ILE A 32 -18.16 20.90 -6.11
CA ILE A 32 -17.24 20.83 -7.27
C ILE A 32 -16.44 19.52 -7.46
N LEU A 33 -16.86 18.71 -8.43
CA LEU A 33 -16.02 17.70 -9.10
C LEU A 33 -16.31 17.66 -10.61
N TYR A 34 -15.28 17.38 -11.42
CA TYR A 34 -15.28 17.63 -12.86
C TYR A 34 -15.48 16.34 -13.67
N GLN A 35 -16.13 16.44 -14.83
CA GLN A 35 -16.59 15.31 -15.64
C GLN A 35 -15.56 14.18 -15.85
N PRO A 36 -14.29 14.43 -16.20
CA PRO A 36 -13.31 13.35 -16.44
C PRO A 36 -12.83 12.69 -15.14
N THR A 37 -13.26 13.14 -13.97
CA THR A 37 -12.91 12.55 -12.66
C THR A 37 -14.13 12.01 -11.92
N CYS A 38 -15.31 12.01 -12.56
CA CYS A 38 -16.58 11.56 -12.01
C CYS A 38 -16.92 10.13 -12.46
N ASP A 39 -17.99 9.60 -11.87
CA ASP A 39 -18.59 8.27 -12.13
C ASP A 39 -17.79 7.07 -11.61
N VAL A 40 -18.38 5.88 -11.73
CA VAL A 40 -17.88 4.62 -11.17
C VAL A 40 -17.71 4.75 -9.65
N THR A 41 -16.50 4.73 -9.11
CA THR A 41 -16.25 4.87 -7.67
C THR A 41 -16.15 6.32 -7.20
N SER A 42 -16.26 7.28 -8.13
CA SER A 42 -16.25 8.71 -7.85
C SER A 42 -17.67 9.28 -7.68
N GLN A 43 -17.74 10.59 -7.51
CA GLN A 43 -18.98 11.35 -7.38
C GLN A 43 -19.70 11.48 -8.74
N PRO A 44 -21.00 11.85 -8.73
CA PRO A 44 -21.73 12.16 -9.94
C PRO A 44 -21.12 13.25 -10.82
N ASN A 45 -21.28 13.09 -12.14
CA ASN A 45 -20.88 14.08 -13.14
C ASN A 45 -21.60 15.43 -12.95
N LEU A 46 -20.86 16.45 -12.47
CA LEU A 46 -21.41 17.78 -12.22
C LEU A 46 -21.99 18.43 -13.48
N GLY A 47 -21.33 18.31 -14.63
CA GLY A 47 -21.81 18.87 -15.89
C GLY A 47 -23.16 18.29 -16.30
N SER A 48 -23.34 16.98 -16.13
CA SER A 48 -24.61 16.30 -16.39
C SER A 48 -25.70 16.74 -15.42
N ILE A 49 -25.39 16.91 -14.12
CA ILE A 49 -26.34 17.42 -13.13
C ILE A 49 -26.78 18.85 -13.48
N VAL A 50 -25.83 19.71 -13.83
CA VAL A 50 -26.11 21.11 -14.18
C VAL A 50 -27.03 21.20 -15.40
N GLU A 51 -26.76 20.44 -16.46
CA GLU A 51 -27.63 20.42 -17.64
C GLU A 51 -28.99 19.76 -17.35
N ALA A 52 -29.04 18.73 -16.50
CA ALA A 52 -30.30 18.05 -16.15
C ALA A 52 -31.25 18.93 -15.33
N LEU A 53 -30.71 19.86 -14.53
CA LEU A 53 -31.51 20.79 -13.71
C LEU A 53 -31.82 22.11 -14.41
N ARG A 54 -31.23 22.35 -15.59
CA ARG A 54 -31.35 23.60 -16.35
C ARG A 54 -32.80 23.90 -16.70
N HIS A 55 -33.21 25.16 -16.56
CA HIS A 55 -34.59 25.64 -16.77
C HIS A 55 -35.65 25.04 -15.83
N GLY A 56 -35.23 24.23 -14.84
CA GLY A 56 -36.10 23.71 -13.82
C GLY A 56 -36.24 24.64 -12.61
N PRO A 57 -37.15 24.32 -11.67
CA PRO A 57 -37.29 25.06 -10.41
C PRO A 57 -36.07 24.94 -9.49
N ARG A 58 -35.12 24.06 -9.82
CA ARG A 58 -33.86 23.84 -9.10
C ARG A 58 -32.64 24.08 -10.01
N ASP A 59 -32.76 24.97 -10.99
CA ASP A 59 -31.62 25.38 -11.82
C ASP A 59 -30.45 25.80 -10.91
N THR A 60 -29.26 25.29 -11.21
CA THR A 60 -28.06 25.49 -10.39
C THR A 60 -27.49 26.89 -10.51
N GLY A 61 -27.77 27.59 -11.61
CA GLY A 61 -27.16 28.89 -11.92
C GLY A 61 -25.65 28.84 -12.22
N LEU A 62 -25.05 27.66 -12.33
CA LEU A 62 -23.63 27.49 -12.65
C LEU A 62 -23.38 27.71 -14.15
N ASP A 63 -22.23 28.32 -14.49
CA ASP A 63 -21.83 28.52 -15.87
C ASP A 63 -21.39 27.21 -16.53
N ALA A 64 -22.21 26.72 -17.46
CA ALA A 64 -21.94 25.49 -18.20
C ALA A 64 -20.66 25.57 -19.06
N ASN A 65 -20.28 26.75 -19.56
CA ASN A 65 -19.05 26.91 -20.33
C ASN A 65 -17.80 26.78 -19.45
N ALA A 66 -17.82 27.42 -18.28
CA ALA A 66 -16.76 27.28 -17.29
C ALA A 66 -16.57 25.81 -16.87
N ILE A 67 -17.67 25.08 -16.66
CA ILE A 67 -17.61 23.64 -16.33
C ILE A 67 -16.98 22.82 -17.46
N ARG A 68 -17.34 23.11 -18.73
CA ARG A 68 -16.75 22.42 -19.89
C ARG A 68 -15.26 22.75 -20.06
N GLU A 69 -14.83 23.98 -19.78
CA GLU A 69 -13.42 24.36 -19.79
C GLU A 69 -12.62 23.60 -18.74
N LEU A 70 -13.13 23.56 -17.51
CA LEU A 70 -12.51 22.80 -16.42
C LEU A 70 -12.49 21.30 -16.71
N SER A 71 -13.55 20.77 -17.32
CA SER A 71 -13.63 19.39 -17.79
C SER A 71 -12.48 19.05 -18.76
N ARG A 72 -12.28 19.87 -19.80
CA ARG A 72 -11.17 19.66 -20.76
C ARG A 72 -9.79 19.74 -20.11
N TYR A 73 -9.60 20.65 -19.15
CA TYR A 73 -8.36 20.72 -18.38
C TYR A 73 -8.08 19.43 -17.62
N TRP A 74 -9.06 18.92 -16.87
CA TRP A 74 -8.89 17.71 -16.08
C TRP A 74 -8.78 16.43 -16.93
N GLU A 75 -9.35 16.42 -18.13
CA GLU A 75 -9.19 15.34 -19.09
C GLU A 75 -7.71 15.19 -19.48
N ALA A 76 -7.06 16.30 -19.86
CA ALA A 76 -5.63 16.32 -20.17
C ALA A 76 -4.75 16.01 -18.94
N VAL A 77 -5.12 16.49 -17.75
CA VAL A 77 -4.36 16.18 -16.52
C VAL A 77 -4.44 14.69 -16.18
N ARG A 78 -5.61 14.06 -16.33
CA ARG A 78 -5.85 12.64 -16.02
C ARG A 78 -4.97 11.70 -16.83
N GLU A 79 -4.63 12.05 -18.08
CA GLU A 79 -3.71 11.26 -18.91
C GLU A 79 -2.34 11.01 -18.24
N ASN A 80 -1.87 11.94 -17.40
CA ASN A 80 -0.62 11.77 -16.66
C ASN A 80 -0.69 10.71 -15.55
N TYR A 81 -1.89 10.20 -15.25
CA TYR A 81 -2.14 9.20 -14.21
C TYR A 81 -2.59 7.86 -14.79
N ALA A 82 -2.41 7.62 -16.09
CA ALA A 82 -2.86 6.41 -16.77
C ALA A 82 -2.39 5.10 -16.10
N ALA A 83 -1.20 5.09 -15.49
CA ALA A 83 -0.67 3.93 -14.77
C ALA A 83 -1.41 3.60 -13.46
N PHE A 84 -2.26 4.50 -12.98
CA PHE A 84 -3.02 4.38 -11.73
C PHE A 84 -4.53 4.28 -11.96
N GLU A 85 -4.96 4.12 -13.21
CA GLU A 85 -6.38 3.92 -13.55
C GLU A 85 -6.87 2.56 -13.05
N GLY A 86 -8.08 2.54 -12.49
CA GLY A 86 -8.77 1.31 -12.11
C GLY A 86 -9.25 0.54 -13.35
N GLU A 87 -9.53 -0.74 -13.18
CA GLU A 87 -10.10 -1.56 -14.26
C GLU A 87 -11.61 -1.33 -14.44
N GLU A 88 -12.27 -0.74 -13.44
CA GLU A 88 -13.71 -0.52 -13.46
C GLU A 88 -14.10 0.51 -14.53
N ARG A 89 -14.80 0.03 -15.57
CA ARG A 89 -15.23 0.86 -16.71
C ARG A 89 -16.66 1.37 -16.59
N SER A 90 -17.42 0.89 -15.61
CA SER A 90 -18.84 1.16 -15.45
C SER A 90 -19.27 0.99 -14.00
N GLY A 91 -20.47 1.49 -13.67
CA GLY A 91 -21.10 1.17 -12.40
C GLY A 91 -21.37 -0.33 -12.24
N ALA A 92 -21.35 -0.79 -11.00
CA ALA A 92 -21.67 -2.14 -10.53
C ALA A 92 -22.81 -2.06 -9.48
N SER A 93 -23.96 -2.67 -9.80
CA SER A 93 -25.10 -2.77 -8.87
C SER A 93 -24.84 -3.70 -7.69
N GLU A 94 -23.80 -4.54 -7.77
CA GLU A 94 -23.39 -5.48 -6.72
C GLU A 94 -23.09 -4.79 -5.38
N VAL A 95 -22.80 -3.49 -5.37
CA VAL A 95 -22.62 -2.72 -4.14
C VAL A 95 -23.83 -2.80 -3.20
N TYR A 96 -25.04 -3.00 -3.73
CA TYR A 96 -26.24 -3.19 -2.91
C TYR A 96 -26.31 -4.56 -2.22
N VAL A 97 -25.45 -5.51 -2.64
CA VAL A 97 -25.29 -6.82 -2.02
C VAL A 97 -24.19 -6.77 -0.97
N HIS A 98 -22.97 -6.37 -1.37
CA HIS A 98 -21.80 -6.47 -0.50
C HIS A 98 -21.55 -5.22 0.36
N GLY A 99 -22.12 -4.06 -0.01
CA GLY A 99 -21.99 -2.82 0.75
C GLY A 99 -20.55 -2.33 0.93
N MET A 100 -19.63 -2.66 0.02
CA MET A 100 -18.24 -2.19 0.08
C MET A 100 -18.18 -0.71 -0.35
N PRO A 101 -17.53 0.17 0.44
CA PRO A 101 -17.19 1.50 -0.02
C PRO A 101 -16.25 1.46 -1.25
N GLY A 102 -16.27 2.49 -2.10
CA GLY A 102 -15.49 2.52 -3.36
C GLY A 102 -14.01 2.20 -3.17
N GLY A 103 -13.33 2.85 -2.23
CA GLY A 103 -11.91 2.58 -1.94
C GLY A 103 -11.65 1.18 -1.36
N GLN A 104 -12.62 0.58 -0.66
CA GLN A 104 -12.49 -0.80 -0.19
C GLN A 104 -12.62 -1.78 -1.35
N TYR A 105 -13.55 -1.53 -2.27
CA TYR A 105 -13.78 -2.39 -3.43
C TYR A 105 -12.51 -2.53 -4.28
N THR A 106 -11.90 -1.40 -4.66
CA THR A 106 -10.67 -1.42 -5.47
C THR A 106 -9.49 -2.05 -4.73
N ASN A 107 -9.28 -1.68 -3.46
CA ASN A 107 -8.20 -2.26 -2.65
C ASN A 107 -8.36 -3.78 -2.48
N LEU A 108 -9.58 -4.26 -2.16
CA LEU A 108 -9.83 -5.68 -1.92
C LEU A 108 -9.68 -6.50 -3.20
N ARG A 109 -10.01 -5.93 -4.36
CA ARG A 109 -9.85 -6.57 -5.66
C ARG A 109 -8.38 -6.75 -6.04
N GLU A 110 -7.55 -5.75 -5.78
CA GLU A 110 -6.10 -5.88 -5.94
C GLU A 110 -5.48 -6.88 -4.95
N GLN A 111 -5.95 -6.90 -3.70
CA GLN A 111 -5.52 -7.90 -2.72
C GLN A 111 -5.92 -9.32 -3.15
N ALA A 112 -7.16 -9.53 -3.58
CA ALA A 112 -7.61 -10.80 -4.11
C ALA A 112 -6.76 -11.25 -5.31
N ARG A 113 -6.44 -10.33 -6.25
CA ARG A 113 -5.55 -10.62 -7.38
C ARG A 113 -4.17 -11.06 -6.91
N SER A 114 -3.58 -10.36 -5.93
CA SER A 114 -2.26 -10.72 -5.38
C SER A 114 -2.21 -12.10 -4.72
N LEU A 115 -3.36 -12.61 -4.27
CA LEU A 115 -3.55 -13.94 -3.69
C LEU A 115 -3.99 -15.00 -4.71
N GLY A 116 -4.06 -14.66 -6.00
CA GLY A 116 -4.53 -15.57 -7.06
C GLY A 116 -6.03 -15.83 -7.07
N LEU A 117 -6.82 -14.99 -6.37
CA LEU A 117 -8.27 -15.11 -6.25
C LEU A 117 -9.04 -14.22 -7.24
N ALA A 118 -8.38 -13.69 -8.28
CA ALA A 118 -9.00 -12.78 -9.24
C ALA A 118 -10.25 -13.37 -9.91
N GLU A 119 -10.18 -14.62 -10.37
CA GLU A 119 -11.30 -15.34 -11.00
C GLU A 119 -12.41 -15.73 -10.00
N ARG A 120 -12.11 -15.68 -8.69
CA ARG A 120 -13.05 -15.96 -7.59
C ARG A 120 -13.62 -14.68 -6.98
N TRP A 121 -13.52 -13.53 -7.68
CA TRP A 121 -14.05 -12.26 -7.18
C TRP A 121 -15.53 -12.31 -6.74
N PRO A 122 -16.46 -12.93 -7.49
CA PRO A 122 -17.85 -13.03 -7.04
C PRO A 122 -18.01 -13.75 -5.70
N GLU A 123 -17.16 -14.76 -5.44
CA GLU A 123 -17.12 -15.47 -4.16
C GLU A 123 -16.60 -14.56 -3.04
N VAL A 124 -15.52 -13.81 -3.29
CA VAL A 124 -14.99 -12.82 -2.32
C VAL A 124 -16.05 -11.77 -1.97
N ALA A 125 -16.76 -11.24 -2.97
CA ALA A 125 -17.81 -10.25 -2.76
C ALA A 125 -19.00 -10.80 -1.96
N SER A 126 -19.43 -12.03 -2.25
CA SER A 126 -20.47 -12.72 -1.47
C SER A 126 -20.03 -12.99 -0.03
N THR A 127 -18.81 -13.50 0.16
CA THR A 127 -18.25 -13.77 1.49
C THR A 127 -18.11 -12.47 2.30
N TYR A 128 -17.77 -11.35 1.66
CA TYR A 128 -17.74 -10.04 2.33
C TYR A 128 -19.11 -9.65 2.91
N ALA A 129 -20.20 -9.90 2.19
CA ALA A 129 -21.56 -9.71 2.70
C ALA A 129 -21.85 -10.65 3.88
N GLN A 130 -21.48 -11.93 3.76
CA GLN A 130 -21.67 -12.91 4.84
C GLN A 130 -20.90 -12.56 6.11
N VAL A 131 -19.66 -12.05 5.98
CA VAL A 131 -18.85 -11.57 7.11
C VAL A 131 -19.51 -10.37 7.78
N ASN A 132 -20.12 -9.46 7.01
CA ASN A 132 -20.85 -8.34 7.59
C ASN A 132 -21.99 -8.82 8.50
N ASP A 133 -22.77 -9.79 8.03
CA ASP A 133 -23.86 -10.38 8.81
C ASP A 133 -23.34 -11.14 10.03
N LEU A 134 -22.24 -11.89 9.86
CA LEU A 134 -21.55 -12.60 10.93
C LEU A 134 -21.07 -11.64 12.04
N PHE A 135 -20.63 -10.43 11.67
CA PHE A 135 -20.16 -9.42 12.61
C PHE A 135 -21.30 -8.58 13.23
N GLY A 136 -22.56 -8.85 12.89
CA GLY A 136 -23.72 -8.15 13.44
C GLY A 136 -24.15 -6.91 12.65
N ASP A 137 -23.96 -6.91 11.33
CA ASP A 137 -24.29 -5.81 10.42
C ASP A 137 -23.61 -4.49 10.78
N VAL A 138 -22.27 -4.52 10.74
CA VAL A 138 -21.45 -3.36 11.07
C VAL A 138 -21.51 -2.27 9.99
N ILE A 139 -21.38 -1.01 10.43
CA ILE A 139 -21.18 0.11 9.51
C ILE A 139 -19.78 -0.03 8.91
N LYS A 140 -19.71 -0.14 7.58
CA LYS A 140 -18.48 -0.40 6.84
C LYS A 140 -17.93 0.89 6.25
N VAL A 141 -16.92 1.44 6.89
CA VAL A 141 -16.07 2.55 6.41
C VAL A 141 -14.65 2.29 6.88
N THR A 142 -13.64 2.99 6.39
CA THR A 142 -12.28 2.80 6.94
C THR A 142 -12.28 3.15 8.44
N PRO A 143 -11.77 2.27 9.33
CA PRO A 143 -11.08 1.00 9.06
C PRO A 143 -11.94 -0.27 9.10
N THR A 144 -13.20 -0.24 9.56
CA THR A 144 -14.07 -1.43 9.67
C THR A 144 -14.29 -2.15 8.33
N SER A 145 -14.37 -1.42 7.22
CA SER A 145 -14.49 -2.02 5.88
C SER A 145 -13.31 -2.93 5.52
N LYS A 146 -12.10 -2.58 6.00
CA LYS A 146 -10.89 -3.39 5.86
C LYS A 146 -11.01 -4.66 6.69
N VAL A 147 -11.49 -4.56 7.93
CA VAL A 147 -11.64 -5.71 8.83
C VAL A 147 -12.55 -6.78 8.21
N VAL A 148 -13.69 -6.37 7.65
CA VAL A 148 -14.60 -7.27 6.93
C VAL A 148 -13.90 -7.88 5.70
N GLY A 149 -13.07 -7.09 4.99
CA GLY A 149 -12.29 -7.53 3.83
C GLY A 149 -11.23 -8.57 4.16
N ASP A 150 -10.43 -8.34 5.20
CA ASP A 150 -9.38 -9.25 5.66
C ASP A 150 -9.99 -10.61 6.05
N MET A 151 -11.11 -10.60 6.77
CA MET A 151 -11.84 -11.82 7.13
C MET A 151 -12.40 -12.53 5.89
N ALA A 152 -13.00 -11.80 4.94
CA ALA A 152 -13.55 -12.39 3.73
C ALA A 152 -12.48 -13.08 2.88
N LEU A 153 -11.32 -12.43 2.69
CA LEU A 153 -10.17 -13.03 1.99
C LEU A 153 -9.66 -14.27 2.72
N MET A 154 -9.52 -14.21 4.05
CA MET A 154 -9.11 -15.36 4.84
C MET A 154 -10.08 -16.54 4.66
N MET A 155 -11.40 -16.29 4.73
CA MET A 155 -12.41 -17.33 4.56
C MET A 155 -12.33 -17.99 3.19
N VAL A 156 -12.25 -17.20 2.12
CA VAL A 156 -12.16 -17.73 0.74
C VAL A 156 -10.85 -18.48 0.48
N THR A 157 -9.75 -17.98 1.05
CA THR A 157 -8.41 -18.58 0.87
C THR A 157 -8.31 -19.92 1.59
N ASN A 158 -8.86 -20.02 2.79
CA ASN A 158 -8.80 -21.23 3.62
C ASN A 158 -10.00 -22.17 3.44
N GLY A 159 -10.95 -21.81 2.57
CA GLY A 159 -12.18 -22.59 2.36
C GLY A 159 -13.08 -22.66 3.59
N LEU A 160 -13.07 -21.63 4.44
CA LEU A 160 -13.87 -21.58 5.66
C LEU A 160 -15.29 -21.13 5.33
N THR A 161 -16.27 -21.87 5.84
CA THR A 161 -17.68 -21.45 5.78
C THR A 161 -18.05 -20.61 7.00
N ARG A 162 -19.21 -19.94 6.94
CA ARG A 162 -19.78 -19.22 8.08
C ARG A 162 -19.92 -20.14 9.30
N GLU A 163 -20.40 -21.36 9.09
CA GLU A 163 -20.62 -22.34 10.15
C GLU A 163 -19.29 -22.71 10.85
N ASN A 164 -18.19 -22.84 10.10
CA ASN A 164 -16.87 -23.06 10.72
C ASN A 164 -16.45 -21.89 11.61
N VAL A 165 -16.81 -20.66 11.24
CA VAL A 165 -16.46 -19.47 12.02
C VAL A 165 -17.33 -19.36 13.27
N GLU A 166 -18.61 -19.70 13.19
CA GLU A 166 -19.55 -19.66 14.33
C GLU A 166 -19.38 -20.84 15.30
N ASP A 167 -18.90 -22.00 14.83
CA ASP A 167 -18.69 -23.20 15.66
C ASP A 167 -17.60 -22.94 16.74
N PRO A 168 -17.92 -22.98 18.03
CA PRO A 168 -16.94 -22.70 19.10
C PRO A 168 -15.77 -23.67 19.13
N ASP A 169 -15.94 -24.89 18.63
CA ASP A 169 -14.92 -25.95 18.68
C ASP A 169 -14.03 -25.99 17.43
N TYR A 170 -14.42 -25.29 16.36
CA TYR A 170 -13.63 -25.22 15.13
C TYR A 170 -12.52 -24.14 15.22
N PRO A 171 -11.23 -24.52 15.09
CA PRO A 171 -10.12 -23.57 15.22
C PRO A 171 -10.07 -22.62 14.02
N VAL A 172 -10.05 -21.31 14.29
CA VAL A 172 -9.92 -20.25 13.28
C VAL A 172 -8.82 -19.29 13.71
N ALA A 173 -7.83 -19.08 12.84
CA ALA A 173 -6.77 -18.10 13.05
C ALA A 173 -7.22 -16.72 12.56
N PHE A 174 -7.97 -16.00 13.39
CA PHE A 174 -8.52 -14.69 13.02
C PHE A 174 -7.42 -13.67 12.68
N PRO A 175 -7.61 -12.80 11.66
CA PRO A 175 -6.69 -11.71 11.37
C PRO A 175 -6.63 -10.71 12.53
N GLU A 176 -5.48 -10.07 12.77
CA GLU A 176 -5.33 -9.10 13.86
C GLU A 176 -6.32 -7.92 13.75
N SER A 177 -6.70 -7.55 12.53
CA SER A 177 -7.72 -6.51 12.30
C SER A 177 -9.10 -6.91 12.84
N VAL A 178 -9.46 -8.20 12.76
CA VAL A 178 -10.70 -8.75 13.32
C VAL A 178 -10.60 -8.79 14.84
N ILE A 179 -9.48 -9.29 15.38
CA ILE A 179 -9.25 -9.33 16.82
C ILE A 179 -9.35 -7.91 17.40
N SER A 180 -8.69 -6.93 16.79
CA SER A 180 -8.70 -5.52 17.21
C SER A 180 -10.11 -4.90 17.16
N LEU A 181 -10.90 -5.19 16.13
CA LEU A 181 -12.30 -4.77 16.07
C LEU A 181 -13.10 -5.33 17.25
N PHE A 182 -13.06 -6.65 17.46
CA PHE A 182 -13.83 -7.31 18.51
C PHE A 182 -13.31 -7.00 19.92
N ARG A 183 -12.03 -6.63 20.06
CA ARG A 183 -11.44 -6.09 21.29
C ARG A 183 -11.98 -4.70 21.61
N GLY A 184 -12.54 -3.99 20.63
CA GLY A 184 -13.11 -2.65 20.81
C GLY A 184 -12.15 -1.51 20.48
N ASP A 185 -10.98 -1.78 19.90
CA ASP A 185 -9.95 -0.77 19.60
C ASP A 185 -10.41 0.26 18.56
N ILE A 186 -11.43 -0.08 17.77
CA ILE A 186 -12.04 0.77 16.72
C ILE A 186 -13.36 1.39 17.23
N GLY A 187 -13.72 1.15 18.49
CA GLY A 187 -14.98 1.57 19.10
C GLY A 187 -16.05 0.47 19.12
N GLN A 188 -17.26 0.85 19.51
CA GLN A 188 -18.38 -0.08 19.67
C GLN A 188 -19.34 0.00 18.46
N PRO A 189 -19.73 -1.14 17.86
CA PRO A 189 -20.73 -1.15 16.80
C PRO A 189 -22.13 -0.86 17.37
N HIS A 190 -23.02 -0.38 16.50
CA HIS A 190 -24.43 -0.26 16.85
C HIS A 190 -25.01 -1.64 17.18
N GLY A 191 -25.77 -1.76 18.28
CA GLY A 191 -26.31 -3.04 18.73
C GLY A 191 -25.31 -3.97 19.45
N GLY A 192 -24.01 -3.61 19.50
CA GLY A 192 -22.97 -4.43 20.12
C GLY A 192 -22.49 -5.57 19.24
N PHE A 193 -21.51 -6.33 19.73
CA PHE A 193 -20.97 -7.50 19.03
C PHE A 193 -21.80 -8.77 19.33
N PRO A 194 -21.89 -9.73 18.39
CA PRO A 194 -22.38 -11.07 18.69
C PRO A 194 -21.52 -11.74 19.78
N SER A 195 -22.07 -11.95 20.97
CA SER A 195 -21.31 -12.29 22.18
C SER A 195 -20.53 -13.61 22.07
N ALA A 196 -21.14 -14.64 21.49
CA ALA A 196 -20.49 -15.95 21.29
C ALA A 196 -19.26 -15.83 20.37
N LEU A 197 -19.39 -15.06 19.28
CA LEU A 197 -18.29 -14.83 18.35
C LEU A 197 -17.19 -13.96 18.96
N GLN A 198 -17.56 -12.92 19.71
CA GLN A 198 -16.59 -12.08 20.43
C GLN A 198 -15.78 -12.91 21.44
N GLN A 199 -16.44 -13.80 22.18
CA GLN A 199 -15.77 -14.70 23.12
C GLN A 199 -14.83 -15.68 22.40
N LYS A 200 -15.25 -16.24 21.26
CA LYS A 200 -14.39 -17.12 20.44
C LYS A 200 -13.14 -16.38 19.94
N ILE A 201 -13.29 -15.15 19.44
CA ILE A 201 -12.19 -14.37 18.87
C ILE A 201 -11.20 -13.93 19.95
N LEU A 202 -11.69 -13.48 21.10
CA LEU A 202 -10.85 -12.90 22.16
C LEU A 202 -10.32 -13.93 23.16
N GLY A 203 -10.97 -15.09 23.27
CA GLY A 203 -10.68 -16.08 24.30
C GLY A 203 -10.79 -15.46 25.70
N ALA A 204 -9.66 -15.36 26.41
CA ALA A 204 -9.59 -14.80 27.76
C ALA A 204 -9.39 -13.27 27.79
N GLN A 205 -9.20 -12.60 26.65
CA GLN A 205 -8.98 -11.15 26.63
C GLN A 205 -10.27 -10.40 26.98
N THR A 206 -10.13 -9.35 27.80
CA THR A 206 -11.27 -8.48 28.14
C THR A 206 -11.47 -7.42 27.05
N PRO A 207 -12.66 -7.33 26.43
CA PRO A 207 -12.94 -6.29 25.44
C PRO A 207 -13.06 -4.92 26.11
N LEU A 208 -12.61 -3.89 25.42
CA LEU A 208 -12.86 -2.50 25.75
C LEU A 208 -14.33 -2.15 25.44
N THR A 209 -14.99 -1.45 26.35
CA THR A 209 -16.38 -0.96 26.18
C THR A 209 -16.46 0.57 26.05
N GLU A 210 -15.39 1.27 26.43
CA GLU A 210 -15.29 2.73 26.38
C GLU A 210 -14.62 3.21 25.08
N ARG A 211 -14.50 4.54 24.93
CA ARG A 211 -13.81 5.15 23.79
C ARG A 211 -12.30 4.81 23.83
N PRO A 212 -11.70 4.20 22.79
CA PRO A 212 -10.28 3.82 22.78
C PRO A 212 -9.32 4.94 23.17
N GLY A 213 -9.51 6.15 22.62
CA GLY A 213 -8.65 7.29 22.97
C GLY A 213 -8.84 7.83 24.39
N ALA A 214 -9.69 7.25 25.24
CA ALA A 214 -9.79 7.58 26.66
C ALA A 214 -8.84 6.72 27.52
N THR A 215 -8.41 5.56 27.00
CA THR A 215 -7.47 4.67 27.70
C THR A 215 -6.01 4.98 27.38
N LEU A 216 -5.75 5.79 26.34
CA LEU A 216 -4.41 6.19 25.95
C LEU A 216 -3.85 7.25 26.90
N PRO A 217 -2.57 7.13 27.32
CA PRO A 217 -1.92 8.19 28.08
C PRO A 217 -1.75 9.45 27.20
N PRO A 218 -1.71 10.66 27.79
CA PRO A 218 -1.34 11.86 27.07
C PRO A 218 0.04 11.72 26.40
N ALA A 219 0.16 12.19 25.16
CA ALA A 219 1.43 12.21 24.45
C ALA A 219 2.34 13.29 25.01
N ASP A 220 3.62 12.97 25.19
CA ASP A 220 4.67 13.95 25.48
C ASP A 220 5.13 14.59 24.17
N LEU A 221 4.72 15.84 23.94
CA LEU A 221 4.99 16.54 22.69
C LEU A 221 6.44 17.03 22.59
N ASP A 222 7.07 17.31 23.74
CA ASP A 222 8.46 17.79 23.78
C ASP A 222 9.42 16.64 23.49
N ASP A 223 9.18 15.47 24.09
CA ASP A 223 9.94 14.24 23.78
C ASP A 223 9.73 13.78 22.34
N ALA A 224 8.48 13.78 21.85
CA ALA A 224 8.18 13.41 20.46
C ALA A 224 8.89 14.34 19.46
N ARG A 225 8.92 15.65 19.74
CA ARG A 225 9.66 16.63 18.94
C ARG A 225 11.15 16.34 18.97
N ALA A 226 11.76 16.23 20.15
CA ALA A 226 13.19 15.97 20.27
C ALA A 226 13.61 14.69 19.54
N THR A 227 12.82 13.62 19.69
CA THR A 227 13.03 12.34 19.00
C THR A 227 12.95 12.50 17.48
N ALA A 228 11.93 13.20 16.99
CA ALA A 228 11.73 13.39 15.56
C ALA A 228 12.82 14.28 14.94
N GLU A 229 13.16 15.41 15.57
CA GLU A 229 14.23 16.32 15.15
C GLU A 229 15.59 15.62 15.10
N HIS A 230 15.89 14.76 16.08
CA HIS A 230 17.08 13.92 16.06
C HIS A 230 17.09 12.96 14.85
N ARG A 231 15.96 12.29 14.56
CA ARG A 231 15.86 11.35 13.41
C ARG A 231 16.01 12.04 12.06
N ILE A 232 15.54 13.27 11.93
CA ILE A 232 15.58 14.03 10.66
C ILE A 232 16.71 15.05 10.60
N GLU A 233 17.54 15.15 11.64
CA GLU A 233 18.72 16.02 11.78
C GLU A 233 18.44 17.50 11.45
N ARG A 234 17.25 17.98 11.81
CA ARG A 234 16.86 19.38 11.71
C ARG A 234 15.68 19.69 12.63
N GLN A 235 15.43 20.96 12.85
CA GLN A 235 14.26 21.42 13.58
C GLN A 235 12.96 21.18 12.79
N LEU A 236 11.88 20.94 13.54
CA LEU A 236 10.54 20.74 13.03
C LEU A 236 9.68 21.99 13.18
N SER A 237 8.82 22.24 12.20
CA SER A 237 7.64 23.08 12.46
C SER A 237 6.54 22.29 13.19
N ASP A 238 5.55 22.98 13.74
CA ASP A 238 4.42 22.34 14.44
C ASP A 238 3.59 21.45 13.51
N ASN A 239 3.44 21.83 12.23
CA ASN A 239 2.75 21.02 11.23
C ASN A 239 3.50 19.71 10.95
N GLU A 240 4.83 19.75 10.95
CA GLU A 240 5.66 18.56 10.76
C GLU A 240 5.68 17.68 12.00
N LEU A 241 5.65 18.26 13.21
CA LEU A 241 5.43 17.50 14.44
C LEU A 241 4.08 16.78 14.40
N ALA A 242 3.00 17.46 13.99
CA ALA A 242 1.69 16.83 13.82
C ALA A 242 1.75 15.67 12.79
N SER A 243 2.50 15.85 11.71
CA SER A 243 2.69 14.83 10.67
C SER A 243 3.47 13.62 11.21
N TYR A 244 4.51 13.86 12.02
CA TYR A 244 5.27 12.82 12.70
C TYR A 244 4.42 12.06 13.72
N LEU A 245 3.61 12.74 14.53
CA LEU A 245 2.73 12.11 15.51
C LEU A 245 1.71 11.18 14.85
N MET A 246 1.19 11.57 13.68
CA MET A 246 0.23 10.75 12.92
C MET A 246 0.91 9.57 12.20
N TYR A 247 2.08 9.80 11.59
CA TYR A 247 2.78 8.79 10.80
C TYR A 247 4.32 8.85 10.98
N PRO A 248 4.86 8.35 12.10
CA PRO A 248 6.28 8.58 12.46
C PRO A 248 7.27 8.08 11.41
N GLN A 249 7.06 6.86 10.92
CA GLN A 249 7.95 6.23 9.93
C GLN A 249 7.80 6.91 8.56
N VAL A 250 6.57 7.11 8.08
CA VAL A 250 6.29 7.74 6.78
C VAL A 250 6.88 9.15 6.72
N PHE A 251 6.70 9.93 7.80
CA PHE A 251 7.28 11.27 7.87
C PHE A 251 8.81 11.24 7.88
N THR A 252 9.42 10.31 8.63
CA THR A 252 10.88 10.17 8.69
C THR A 252 11.44 9.80 7.31
N ASP A 253 10.79 8.89 6.59
CA ASP A 253 11.21 8.48 5.24
C ASP A 253 10.97 9.59 4.22
N TYR A 254 9.86 10.33 4.33
CA TYR A 254 9.61 11.54 3.55
C TYR A 254 10.72 12.59 3.77
N ALA A 255 11.12 12.84 5.02
CA ALA A 255 12.15 13.82 5.34
C ALA A 255 13.53 13.40 4.76
N LYS A 256 13.87 12.11 4.83
CA LYS A 256 15.07 11.55 4.17
C LYS A 256 15.01 11.72 2.66
N ALA A 257 13.88 11.37 2.04
CA ALA A 257 13.68 11.51 0.60
C ALA A 257 13.78 12.97 0.15
N ARG A 258 13.17 13.91 0.90
CA ARG A 258 13.27 15.35 0.63
C ARG A 258 14.69 15.88 0.76
N ARG A 259 15.50 15.35 1.70
CA ARG A 259 16.92 15.70 1.81
C ARG A 259 17.72 15.18 0.60
N GLN A 260 17.42 13.98 0.13
CA GLN A 260 18.15 13.34 -0.97
C GLN A 260 17.79 13.93 -2.34
N TYR A 261 16.51 14.16 -2.60
CA TYR A 261 15.99 14.53 -3.91
C TYR A 261 15.53 15.99 -4.02
N GLY A 262 15.42 16.69 -2.89
CA GLY A 262 14.87 18.04 -2.86
C GLY A 262 13.34 18.05 -2.91
N ASP A 263 12.77 19.18 -3.33
CA ASP A 263 11.34 19.32 -3.49
C ASP A 263 10.89 18.71 -4.83
N MET A 264 10.27 17.54 -4.77
CA MET A 264 9.77 16.87 -5.96
C MET A 264 8.38 17.38 -6.39
N THR A 265 7.72 18.25 -5.61
CA THR A 265 6.38 18.76 -5.94
C THR A 265 6.36 19.74 -7.11
N VAL A 266 7.51 20.34 -7.43
CA VAL A 266 7.69 21.26 -8.56
C VAL A 266 8.01 20.55 -9.88
N VAL A 267 8.23 19.23 -9.84
CA VAL A 267 8.51 18.45 -11.05
C VAL A 267 7.21 18.20 -11.81
N PRO A 268 7.15 18.45 -13.14
CA PRO A 268 5.97 18.15 -13.94
C PRO A 268 5.54 16.68 -13.80
N THR A 269 4.24 16.44 -13.58
CA THR A 269 3.67 15.12 -13.28
C THR A 269 4.15 14.02 -14.24
N ARG A 270 4.22 14.32 -15.55
CA ARG A 270 4.68 13.36 -16.55
C ARG A 270 6.14 12.96 -16.33
N ALA A 271 7.03 13.92 -16.04
CA ALA A 271 8.44 13.65 -15.76
C ALA A 271 8.66 13.03 -14.36
N PHE A 272 7.72 13.25 -13.44
CA PHE A 272 7.74 12.62 -12.12
C PHE A 272 7.44 11.11 -12.20
N PHE A 273 6.43 10.70 -12.97
CA PHE A 273 6.04 9.29 -13.10
C PHE A 273 6.73 8.55 -14.24
N TYR A 274 7.10 9.24 -15.31
CA TYR A 274 7.58 8.63 -16.55
C TYR A 274 8.95 9.20 -16.94
N SER A 275 9.75 8.38 -17.63
CA SER A 275 11.05 8.80 -18.14
C SER A 275 10.91 9.92 -19.16
N MET A 276 11.91 10.80 -19.21
CA MET A 276 12.05 11.75 -20.30
C MET A 276 12.51 11.05 -21.58
N GLU A 277 12.04 11.53 -22.73
CA GLU A 277 12.53 11.11 -24.05
C GLU A 277 13.81 11.86 -24.42
N SER A 278 14.70 11.24 -25.19
CA SER A 278 15.94 11.92 -25.62
C SER A 278 15.61 13.17 -26.43
N GLY A 279 16.23 14.29 -26.05
CA GLY A 279 15.95 15.61 -26.59
C GLY A 279 14.79 16.34 -25.92
N GLN A 280 14.00 15.68 -25.08
CA GLN A 280 12.89 16.32 -24.34
C GLN A 280 13.43 17.35 -23.35
N GLU A 281 12.74 18.48 -23.28
CA GLU A 281 13.02 19.58 -22.36
C GLU A 281 11.84 19.79 -21.42
N ILE A 282 12.15 20.03 -20.14
CA ILE A 282 11.19 20.41 -19.11
C ILE A 282 11.66 21.68 -18.41
N SER A 283 10.70 22.39 -17.85
CA SER A 283 10.91 23.59 -17.05
C SER A 283 10.48 23.31 -15.62
N ILE A 284 11.35 23.59 -14.66
CA ILE A 284 11.09 23.43 -13.22
C ILE A 284 11.28 24.79 -12.55
N GLU A 285 10.21 25.35 -12.01
CA GLU A 285 10.28 26.58 -11.20
C GLU A 285 10.57 26.19 -9.75
N LEU A 286 11.76 26.53 -9.26
CA LEU A 286 12.16 26.23 -7.88
C LEU A 286 11.59 27.28 -6.91
N GLU A 287 11.63 28.54 -7.33
CA GLU A 287 11.14 29.71 -6.62
C GLU A 287 10.68 30.75 -7.65
N PRO A 288 9.81 31.72 -7.28
CA PRO A 288 9.37 32.76 -8.20
C PRO A 288 10.55 33.47 -8.91
N GLY A 289 10.61 33.33 -10.23
CA GLY A 289 11.68 33.90 -11.06
C GLY A 289 12.97 33.07 -11.15
N ASN A 290 13.02 31.89 -10.52
CA ASN A 290 14.11 30.92 -10.62
C ASN A 290 13.63 29.63 -11.30
N THR A 291 13.75 29.62 -12.62
CA THR A 291 13.36 28.48 -13.46
C THR A 291 14.58 27.74 -13.99
N GLN A 292 14.60 26.43 -13.77
CA GLN A 292 15.61 25.52 -14.31
C GLN A 292 15.07 24.87 -15.59
N ILE A 293 15.78 25.05 -16.70
CA ILE A 293 15.49 24.39 -17.97
C ILE A 293 16.36 23.14 -18.06
N ILE A 294 15.71 21.97 -18.03
CA ILE A 294 16.38 20.67 -18.02
C ILE A 294 16.03 19.95 -19.31
N ARG A 295 17.04 19.66 -20.13
CA ARG A 295 16.91 18.84 -21.34
C ARG A 295 17.61 17.51 -21.14
N PHE A 296 16.92 16.42 -21.39
CA PHE A 296 17.50 15.08 -21.36
C PHE A 296 18.22 14.80 -22.68
N LEU A 297 19.50 14.43 -22.63
CA LEU A 297 20.32 14.20 -23.82
C LEU A 297 20.45 12.71 -24.16
N GLY A 298 20.32 11.83 -23.17
CA GLY A 298 20.39 10.38 -23.35
C GLY A 298 21.13 9.65 -22.24
N LEU A 299 21.28 8.35 -22.44
CA LEU A 299 21.99 7.42 -21.55
C LEU A 299 23.23 6.88 -22.28
N ASN A 300 24.27 6.55 -21.53
CA ASN A 300 25.36 5.74 -22.05
C ASN A 300 25.03 4.23 -21.99
N GLU A 301 25.89 3.42 -22.61
CA GLU A 301 25.91 1.97 -22.41
C GLU A 301 26.18 1.60 -20.94
N HIS A 302 25.83 0.36 -20.59
CA HIS A 302 25.97 -0.17 -19.23
C HIS A 302 27.41 -0.11 -18.75
N HIS A 303 27.59 0.28 -17.49
CA HIS A 303 28.87 0.09 -16.81
C HIS A 303 28.85 -1.23 -16.03
N ASP A 304 30.01 -1.87 -15.91
CA ASP A 304 30.19 -3.13 -15.15
C ASP A 304 29.91 -2.96 -13.64
N ASP A 305 29.85 -1.72 -13.14
CA ASP A 305 29.56 -1.36 -11.75
C ASP A 305 28.05 -1.30 -11.43
N GLY A 306 27.18 -1.65 -12.40
CA GLY A 306 25.72 -1.59 -12.25
C GLY A 306 25.15 -0.16 -12.28
N LEU A 307 25.96 0.83 -12.65
CA LEU A 307 25.53 2.20 -12.88
C LEU A 307 25.34 2.48 -14.37
N ARG A 308 24.55 3.51 -14.67
CA ARG A 308 24.48 4.15 -15.99
C ARG A 308 24.78 5.62 -15.86
N THR A 309 25.50 6.16 -16.83
CA THR A 309 25.69 7.60 -16.96
C THR A 309 24.53 8.20 -17.76
N VAL A 310 23.89 9.21 -17.18
CA VAL A 310 22.76 9.96 -17.74
C VAL A 310 23.25 11.37 -18.07
N PHE A 311 22.95 11.84 -19.27
CA PHE A 311 23.35 13.16 -19.73
C PHE A 311 22.15 14.10 -19.78
N PHE A 312 22.32 15.27 -19.17
CA PHE A 312 21.38 16.37 -19.20
C PHE A 312 22.06 17.65 -19.68
N GLN A 313 21.26 18.60 -20.12
CA GLN A 313 21.64 20.00 -20.24
C GLN A 313 20.77 20.79 -19.26
N VAL A 314 21.40 21.53 -18.35
CA VAL A 314 20.71 22.38 -17.36
C VAL A 314 21.08 23.82 -17.64
N ASN A 315 20.10 24.65 -18.00
CA ASN A 315 20.28 26.05 -18.41
C ASN A 315 21.40 26.22 -19.46
N GLY A 316 21.39 25.36 -20.48
CA GLY A 316 22.39 25.38 -21.54
C GLY A 316 23.72 24.67 -21.21
N GLN A 317 23.97 24.31 -19.94
CA GLN A 317 25.22 23.66 -19.53
C GLN A 317 25.08 22.13 -19.48
N PRO A 318 25.95 21.35 -20.14
CA PRO A 318 25.92 19.90 -20.03
C PRO A 318 26.26 19.44 -18.61
N ARG A 319 25.51 18.45 -18.14
CA ARG A 319 25.68 17.78 -16.86
C ARG A 319 25.61 16.27 -17.10
N GLN A 320 26.44 15.52 -16.38
CA GLN A 320 26.36 14.07 -16.35
C GLN A 320 26.15 13.62 -14.92
N ILE A 321 25.29 12.62 -14.73
CA ILE A 321 25.05 12.00 -13.44
C ILE A 321 25.13 10.48 -13.59
N LYS A 322 25.62 9.78 -12.58
CA LYS A 322 25.58 8.31 -12.52
C LYS A 322 24.36 7.90 -11.71
N VAL A 323 23.56 6.98 -12.23
CA VAL A 323 22.38 6.41 -11.55
C VAL A 323 22.47 4.90 -11.55
N ALA A 324 21.96 4.25 -10.51
CA ALA A 324 21.88 2.79 -10.48
C ALA A 324 20.92 2.30 -11.57
N ASP A 325 21.38 1.33 -12.36
CA ASP A 325 20.53 0.68 -13.35
C ASP A 325 19.77 -0.46 -12.69
N ARG A 326 18.45 -0.28 -12.55
CA ARG A 326 17.54 -1.30 -11.99
C ARG A 326 16.88 -2.17 -13.08
N THR A 327 17.18 -1.91 -14.36
CA THR A 327 16.67 -2.69 -15.50
C THR A 327 17.60 -3.83 -15.89
N HIS A 328 18.88 -3.70 -15.56
CA HIS A 328 19.75 -4.84 -15.48
C HIS A 328 19.46 -5.57 -14.17
N GLU A 329 18.98 -6.82 -14.28
CA GLU A 329 19.39 -7.81 -13.31
C GLU A 329 20.92 -7.71 -13.25
N VAL A 330 21.46 -7.23 -12.14
CA VAL A 330 22.87 -7.45 -11.81
C VAL A 330 23.10 -8.90 -12.16
N SER A 331 23.93 -9.19 -13.15
CA SER A 331 24.19 -10.55 -13.62
C SER A 331 24.42 -11.38 -12.36
N ARG A 332 23.41 -12.17 -11.98
CA ARG A 332 23.38 -12.79 -10.68
C ARG A 332 24.64 -13.63 -10.65
N VAL A 333 25.58 -13.32 -9.76
CA VAL A 333 26.76 -14.16 -9.57
C VAL A 333 26.18 -15.54 -9.31
N VAL A 334 26.27 -16.43 -10.31
CA VAL A 334 25.66 -17.75 -10.25
C VAL A 334 26.34 -18.41 -9.06
N GLN A 335 25.59 -18.54 -7.97
CA GLN A 335 26.13 -19.15 -6.78
C GLN A 335 26.41 -20.61 -7.13
N PRO A 336 27.61 -21.11 -6.81
CA PRO A 336 27.89 -22.54 -6.94
C PRO A 336 26.78 -23.32 -6.25
N LYS A 337 26.23 -24.34 -6.89
CA LYS A 337 25.27 -25.23 -6.25
C LYS A 337 26.03 -26.22 -5.36
N ALA A 338 25.45 -26.59 -4.21
CA ALA A 338 26.01 -27.65 -3.39
C ALA A 338 26.02 -28.99 -4.16
N ASP A 339 27.15 -29.69 -4.14
CA ASP A 339 27.29 -31.00 -4.75
C ASP A 339 26.53 -32.04 -3.91
N PRO A 340 25.50 -32.72 -4.47
CA PRO A 340 24.72 -33.72 -3.73
C PRO A 340 25.51 -34.97 -3.35
N THR A 341 26.74 -35.13 -3.84
CA THR A 341 27.65 -36.23 -3.51
C THR A 341 28.69 -35.85 -2.44
N ASP A 342 28.70 -34.59 -2.00
CA ASP A 342 29.61 -34.07 -0.99
C ASP A 342 28.86 -33.68 0.29
N ASP A 343 28.85 -34.59 1.26
CA ASP A 343 28.20 -34.41 2.57
C ASP A 343 28.85 -33.32 3.45
N SER A 344 29.89 -32.63 2.98
CA SER A 344 30.44 -31.44 3.63
C SER A 344 29.72 -30.15 3.22
N GLN A 345 28.97 -30.16 2.11
CA GLN A 345 28.36 -28.98 1.53
C GLN A 345 26.90 -28.81 1.95
N VAL A 346 26.55 -27.63 2.46
CA VAL A 346 25.18 -27.28 2.84
C VAL A 346 24.55 -26.45 1.73
N GLY A 347 23.53 -26.99 1.08
CA GLY A 347 22.75 -26.30 0.06
C GLY A 347 21.52 -25.58 0.61
N ALA A 348 21.06 -24.56 -0.10
CA ALA A 348 19.83 -23.85 0.22
C ALA A 348 18.57 -24.73 0.04
N PRO A 349 17.70 -24.87 1.05
CA PRO A 349 16.52 -25.72 0.95
C PRO A 349 15.38 -25.09 0.16
N MET A 350 15.36 -23.75 0.07
CA MET A 350 14.31 -22.97 -0.59
C MET A 350 14.89 -21.65 -1.11
N PRO A 351 14.30 -21.01 -2.14
CA PRO A 351 14.71 -19.68 -2.55
C PRO A 351 14.30 -18.64 -1.49
N GLY A 352 15.09 -17.58 -1.32
CA GLY A 352 14.82 -16.56 -0.32
C GLY A 352 15.95 -15.56 -0.14
N LEU A 353 15.88 -14.76 0.92
CA LEU A 353 16.86 -13.76 1.33
C LEU A 353 17.55 -14.21 2.61
N ILE A 354 18.89 -14.18 2.68
CA ILE A 354 19.61 -14.43 3.94
C ILE A 354 19.35 -13.25 4.89
N VAL A 355 18.66 -13.47 6.00
CA VAL A 355 18.40 -12.43 7.00
C VAL A 355 19.55 -12.33 7.99
N GLN A 356 20.06 -13.49 8.42
CA GLN A 356 21.04 -13.57 9.49
C GLN A 356 21.90 -14.83 9.32
N ILE A 357 23.20 -14.71 9.63
CA ILE A 357 24.15 -15.82 9.70
C ILE A 357 24.61 -15.95 11.15
N ASN A 358 24.56 -17.16 11.70
CA ASN A 358 24.79 -17.43 13.12
C ASN A 358 26.15 -18.08 13.40
N VAL A 359 26.92 -18.41 12.36
CA VAL A 359 28.20 -19.12 12.44
C VAL A 359 29.26 -18.45 11.58
N ALA A 360 30.52 -18.59 11.95
CA ALA A 360 31.69 -18.13 11.20
C ALA A 360 32.64 -19.29 10.87
N SER A 361 33.59 -19.06 9.95
CA SER A 361 34.67 -20.02 9.67
C SER A 361 35.47 -20.30 10.95
N GLY A 362 35.69 -21.57 11.24
CA GLY A 362 36.36 -22.08 12.44
C GLY A 362 35.43 -22.43 13.61
N ASP A 363 34.12 -22.12 13.53
CA ASP A 363 33.20 -22.42 14.63
C ASP A 363 32.85 -23.92 14.69
N PRO A 364 32.88 -24.54 15.88
CA PRO A 364 32.35 -25.89 16.08
C PRO A 364 30.82 -25.85 16.15
N VAL A 365 30.15 -26.73 15.41
CA VAL A 365 28.68 -26.87 15.45
C VAL A 365 28.28 -28.32 15.71
N LYS A 366 27.12 -28.49 16.33
CA LYS A 366 26.49 -29.79 16.54
C LYS A 366 25.30 -29.96 15.61
N ASN A 367 24.93 -31.22 15.36
CA ASN A 367 23.71 -31.56 14.64
C ASN A 367 22.51 -30.79 15.23
N SER A 368 21.71 -30.21 14.33
CA SER A 368 20.52 -29.40 14.59
C SER A 368 20.76 -27.97 15.09
N ASP A 369 22.03 -27.54 15.27
CA ASP A 369 22.36 -26.14 15.54
C ASP A 369 21.93 -25.25 14.37
N VAL A 370 21.49 -24.03 14.67
CA VAL A 370 21.04 -23.07 13.67
C VAL A 370 22.24 -22.38 13.03
N LEU A 371 22.41 -22.57 11.72
CA LEU A 371 23.50 -21.99 10.95
C LEU A 371 23.18 -20.57 10.46
N MET A 372 21.96 -20.38 9.94
CA MET A 372 21.49 -19.11 9.37
C MET A 372 19.96 -19.08 9.23
N ILE A 373 19.41 -17.90 8.97
CA ILE A 373 17.97 -17.66 8.79
C ILE A 373 17.74 -17.12 7.37
N ILE A 374 16.81 -17.76 6.65
CA ILE A 374 16.34 -17.37 5.32
C ILE A 374 14.93 -16.80 5.45
N GLU A 375 14.65 -15.68 4.78
CA GLU A 375 13.29 -15.15 4.62
C GLU A 375 12.79 -15.37 3.20
N ALA A 376 11.61 -15.95 3.06
CA ALA A 376 10.92 -16.07 1.80
C ALA A 376 9.44 -15.75 2.03
N MET A 377 8.85 -14.90 1.19
CA MET A 377 7.43 -14.51 1.29
C MET A 377 7.04 -14.03 2.71
N LYS A 378 7.92 -13.25 3.36
CA LYS A 378 7.77 -12.74 4.75
C LYS A 378 7.74 -13.82 5.84
N MET A 379 8.10 -15.06 5.51
CA MET A 379 8.26 -16.18 6.44
C MET A 379 9.75 -16.45 6.65
N GLN A 380 10.18 -16.56 7.90
CA GLN A 380 11.56 -16.87 8.26
C GLN A 380 11.73 -18.37 8.56
N THR A 381 12.72 -18.99 7.94
CA THR A 381 13.07 -20.41 8.06
C THR A 381 14.53 -20.54 8.49
N SER A 382 14.79 -21.31 9.53
CA SER A 382 16.15 -21.58 10.01
C SER A 382 16.78 -22.75 9.25
N VAL A 383 17.98 -22.55 8.71
CA VAL A 383 18.84 -23.64 8.19
C VAL A 383 19.62 -24.22 9.35
N ARG A 384 19.57 -25.54 9.52
CA ARG A 384 20.20 -26.26 10.63
C ARG A 384 21.33 -27.16 10.15
N ALA A 385 22.32 -27.40 11.00
CA ALA A 385 23.39 -28.36 10.73
C ALA A 385 22.84 -29.78 10.68
N GLU A 386 23.23 -30.55 9.67
CA GLU A 386 22.82 -31.96 9.52
C GLU A 386 23.80 -32.94 10.23
N ARG A 387 24.92 -32.42 10.73
CA ARG A 387 26.01 -33.19 11.35
C ARG A 387 26.78 -32.35 12.37
N ASP A 388 27.57 -33.06 13.19
CA ASP A 388 28.62 -32.44 13.99
C ASP A 388 29.82 -32.13 13.08
N GLY A 389 30.47 -30.98 13.29
CA GLY A 389 31.62 -30.58 12.49
C GLY A 389 32.14 -29.19 12.82
N THR A 390 33.18 -28.76 12.09
CA THR A 390 33.71 -27.39 12.14
C THR A 390 33.38 -26.69 10.83
N VAL A 391 32.95 -25.44 10.88
CA VAL A 391 32.68 -24.67 9.66
C VAL A 391 34.00 -24.31 8.97
N ASP A 392 34.23 -24.76 7.74
CA ASP A 392 35.40 -24.34 6.95
C ASP A 392 35.17 -22.96 6.33
N ALA A 393 34.05 -22.79 5.62
CA ALA A 393 33.73 -21.52 4.97
C ALA A 393 32.23 -21.27 4.83
N VAL A 394 31.81 -20.03 5.07
CA VAL A 394 30.48 -19.53 4.72
C VAL A 394 30.55 -18.87 3.33
N LYS A 395 29.64 -19.21 2.42
CA LYS A 395 29.67 -18.79 1.01
C LYS A 395 28.65 -17.69 0.66
N VAL A 396 27.89 -17.23 1.65
CA VAL A 396 26.83 -16.22 1.50
C VAL A 396 26.97 -15.09 2.51
N ALA A 397 26.31 -13.96 2.26
CA ALA A 397 26.26 -12.79 3.15
C ALA A 397 24.81 -12.39 3.54
N PRO A 398 24.60 -11.67 4.66
CA PRO A 398 23.28 -11.13 5.00
C PRO A 398 22.77 -10.14 3.92
N GLY A 399 21.49 -10.21 3.61
CA GLY A 399 20.85 -9.46 2.51
C GLY A 399 21.04 -10.09 1.12
N GLN A 400 21.73 -11.22 1.01
CA GLN A 400 21.93 -11.92 -0.26
C GLN A 400 20.72 -12.79 -0.63
N GLN A 401 20.31 -12.76 -1.90
CA GLN A 401 19.22 -13.57 -2.43
C GLN A 401 19.74 -14.91 -2.98
N ILE A 402 19.15 -16.01 -2.53
CA ILE A 402 19.54 -17.39 -2.83
C ILE A 402 18.44 -18.14 -3.57
N GLU A 403 18.81 -19.16 -4.34
CA GLU A 403 17.90 -20.14 -4.93
C GLU A 403 18.07 -21.51 -4.28
N VAL A 404 17.15 -22.44 -4.59
CA VAL A 404 17.28 -23.84 -4.17
C VAL A 404 18.63 -24.41 -4.63
N LYS A 405 19.30 -25.12 -3.72
CA LYS A 405 20.60 -25.76 -3.86
C LYS A 405 21.81 -24.84 -3.97
N ASP A 406 21.67 -23.51 -3.86
CA ASP A 406 22.85 -22.63 -3.75
C ASP A 406 23.71 -23.05 -2.55
N LEU A 407 25.02 -23.11 -2.73
CA LEU A 407 25.98 -23.48 -1.67
C LEU A 407 26.00 -22.37 -0.61
N LEU A 408 25.62 -22.71 0.61
CA LEU A 408 25.55 -21.80 1.74
C LEU A 408 26.84 -21.85 2.57
N LEU A 409 27.32 -23.07 2.86
CA LEU A 409 28.38 -23.33 3.82
C LEU A 409 29.09 -24.65 3.49
N VAL A 410 30.36 -24.77 3.86
CA VAL A 410 31.16 -26.00 3.79
C VAL A 410 31.69 -26.37 5.17
N PHE A 411 31.54 -27.63 5.56
CA PHE A 411 32.17 -28.22 6.75
C PHE A 411 33.62 -28.65 6.45
N GLY A 412 34.49 -28.49 7.45
CA GLY A 412 35.90 -28.89 7.40
C GLY A 412 36.17 -30.31 7.91
#